data_AF-A0A417YIG4-F1
#
_entry.id   AF-A0A417YIG4-F1
#
_cell.length_a   1.000
_cell.length_b   1.000
_cell.length_c   1.000
_cell.angle_alpha   90.00
_cell.angle_beta   90.00
_cell.angle_gamma   90.00
#
_symmetry.space_group_name_H-M   'P 1'
#
loop_
_entity.id
_entity.type
_entity.pdbx_description
1 polymer ?
#
loop_
_entity_poly.entity_id
_entity_poly.type
_entity_poly.pdbx_seq_one_letter_code
_entity_poly.pdbx_strand_id
1 'polypeptide(L)'
;MGLIAGAGDSRSYCMEAIDFARDGQFEDAREAVEKAVTAMVETHEIQTQLIRDEIEGKGEAVSLIMVHAQDHLNLALVMRDVAEEFIRLYERIKHLEEG
;
A
#
# COMPACT_ATOMS: atom_id res chain seq x y z
N MET A 1 -9.43 -12.11 -3.39
CA MET A 1 -8.92 -11.02 -4.24
C MET A 1 -7.60 -11.47 -4.85
N GLY A 2 -7.28 -11.11 -6.10
CA GLY A 2 -5.98 -11.48 -6.69
C GLY A 2 -4.87 -10.49 -6.28
N LEU A 3 -3.60 -10.92 -6.31
CA LEU A 3 -2.45 -10.10 -5.89
C LEU A 3 -2.44 -8.69 -6.53
N ILE A 4 -2.67 -8.63 -7.84
CA ILE A 4 -2.68 -7.38 -8.61
C ILE A 4 -3.81 -6.44 -8.15
N ALA A 5 -5.02 -6.97 -7.96
CA ALA A 5 -6.17 -6.17 -7.58
C ALA A 5 -6.02 -5.63 -6.15
N GLY A 6 -5.63 -6.47 -5.20
CA GLY A 6 -5.43 -6.04 -3.80
C GLY A 6 -4.29 -5.03 -3.64
N ALA A 7 -3.20 -5.21 -4.37
CA ALA A 7 -2.13 -4.21 -4.43
C ALA A 7 -2.58 -2.90 -5.10
N GLY A 8 -3.39 -2.99 -6.16
CA GLY A 8 -3.97 -1.82 -6.84
C GLY A 8 -4.90 -1.00 -5.93
N ASP A 9 -5.74 -1.67 -5.15
CA ASP A 9 -6.63 -1.04 -4.18
C ASP A 9 -5.84 -0.36 -3.07
N SER A 10 -4.86 -1.06 -2.47
CA SER A 10 -3.98 -0.50 -1.44
C SER A 10 -3.25 0.75 -1.94
N ARG A 11 -2.68 0.70 -3.16
CA ARG A 11 -2.02 1.86 -3.77
C ARG A 11 -3.00 3.02 -3.99
N SER A 12 -4.24 2.74 -4.39
CA SER A 12 -5.25 3.78 -4.63
C SER A 12 -5.63 4.48 -3.34
N TYR A 13 -5.88 3.73 -2.26
CA TYR A 13 -6.12 4.30 -0.93
C TYR A 13 -4.94 5.13 -0.40
N CYS A 14 -3.69 4.73 -0.67
CA CYS A 14 -2.53 5.54 -0.31
C CYS A 14 -2.51 6.89 -1.05
N MET A 15 -2.88 6.91 -2.33
CA MET A 15 -2.97 8.16 -3.11
C MET A 15 -4.11 9.05 -2.59
N GLU A 16 -5.27 8.48 -2.27
CA GLU A 16 -6.38 9.19 -1.64
C GLU A 16 -5.98 9.80 -0.29
N ALA A 17 -5.21 9.08 0.52
CA ALA A 17 -4.70 9.59 1.79
C ALA A 17 -3.82 10.82 1.62
N ILE A 18 -2.94 10.82 0.61
CA ILE A 18 -2.09 11.98 0.28
C ILE A 18 -2.97 13.16 -0.16
N ASP A 19 -3.99 12.92 -0.98
CA ASP A 19 -4.91 13.96 -1.44
C ASP A 19 -5.69 14.58 -0.27
N PHE A 20 -6.25 13.77 0.64
CA PHE A 20 -6.91 14.25 1.85
C PHE A 20 -5.98 15.06 2.74
N ALA A 21 -4.75 14.60 2.95
CA ALA A 21 -3.77 15.30 3.77
C ALA A 21 -3.37 16.66 3.17
N ARG A 22 -3.22 16.72 1.84
CA ARG A 22 -2.95 17.96 1.12
C ARG A 22 -4.06 18.99 1.32
N ASP A 23 -5.30 18.54 1.40
CA ASP A 23 -6.47 19.39 1.58
C ASP A 23 -6.76 19.67 3.08
N GLY A 24 -5.87 19.23 3.99
CA GLY A 24 -5.96 19.44 5.43
C GLY A 24 -6.96 18.53 6.15
N GLN A 25 -7.49 17.51 5.46
CA GLN A 25 -8.43 16.51 5.95
C GLN A 25 -7.71 15.31 6.57
N PHE A 26 -6.99 15.53 7.68
CA PHE A 26 -6.09 14.51 8.22
C PHE A 26 -6.78 13.26 8.80
N GLU A 27 -8.00 13.39 9.30
CA GLU A 27 -8.76 12.21 9.77
C GLU A 27 -9.13 11.30 8.60
N ASP A 28 -9.64 11.88 7.50
CA ASP A 28 -9.94 11.14 6.26
C ASP A 28 -8.67 10.51 5.67
N ALA A 29 -7.55 11.22 5.74
CA ALA A 29 -6.24 10.69 5.32
C ALA A 29 -5.82 9.45 6.12
N ARG A 30 -6.00 9.46 7.44
CA ARG A 30 -5.69 8.31 8.30
C ARG A 30 -6.61 7.13 8.02
N GLU A 31 -7.91 7.37 7.83
CA GLU A 31 -8.87 6.31 7.46
C GLU A 31 -8.50 5.67 6.12
N ALA A 32 -8.08 6.47 5.14
CA ALA A 32 -7.61 5.96 3.85
C ALA A 32 -6.34 5.09 4.00
N VAL A 33 -5.38 5.48 4.85
CA VAL A 33 -4.22 4.62 5.16
C VAL A 33 -4.64 3.30 5.81
N GLU A 34 -5.59 3.30 6.74
CA GLU A 34 -6.08 2.06 7.37
C GLU A 34 -6.71 1.10 6.34
N LYS A 35 -7.47 1.63 5.39
CA LYS A 35 -8.01 0.85 4.25
C LYS A 35 -6.86 0.30 3.38
N ALA A 36 -5.85 1.11 3.10
CA ALA A 36 -4.68 0.68 2.35
C ALA A 36 -3.92 -0.46 3.04
N VAL A 37 -3.75 -0.38 4.36
CA VAL A 37 -3.09 -1.42 5.18
C VAL A 37 -3.90 -2.70 5.17
N THR A 38 -5.22 -2.62 5.30
CA THR A 38 -6.10 -3.80 5.29
C THR A 38 -5.96 -4.56 3.97
N ALA A 39 -6.11 -3.87 2.82
CA ALA A 39 -5.96 -4.47 1.49
C ALA A 39 -4.55 -5.04 1.27
N MET A 40 -3.52 -4.36 1.77
CA MET A 40 -2.13 -4.77 1.66
C MET A 40 -1.84 -6.04 2.48
N VAL A 41 -2.36 -6.16 3.71
CA VAL A 41 -2.16 -7.34 4.56
C VAL A 41 -2.72 -8.59 3.89
N GLU A 42 -3.97 -8.53 3.40
CA GLU A 42 -4.59 -9.64 2.68
C GLU A 42 -3.76 -10.07 1.46
N THR A 43 -3.19 -9.10 0.75
CA THR A 43 -2.37 -9.33 -0.44
C THR A 43 -0.99 -9.90 -0.09
N HIS A 44 -0.39 -9.43 1.00
CA HIS A 44 0.92 -9.88 1.49
C HIS A 44 0.87 -11.31 2.04
N GLU A 45 -0.24 -11.73 2.64
CA GLU A 45 -0.44 -13.12 3.05
C GLU A 45 -0.37 -14.08 1.87
N ILE A 46 -0.98 -13.73 0.73
CA ILE A 46 -0.90 -14.51 -0.51
C ILE A 46 0.57 -14.60 -0.99
N GLN A 47 1.30 -13.48 -1.01
CA GLN A 47 2.72 -13.49 -1.39
C GLN A 47 3.55 -14.37 -0.45
N THR A 48 3.30 -14.29 0.85
CA THR A 48 4.01 -15.09 1.86
C THR A 48 3.78 -16.58 1.62
N GLN A 49 2.55 -16.97 1.30
CA GLN A 49 2.24 -18.37 0.99
C GLN A 49 2.95 -18.85 -0.27
N LEU A 50 2.98 -18.04 -1.34
CA LEU A 50 3.70 -18.38 -2.57
C LEU A 50 5.21 -18.61 -2.32
N ILE A 51 5.83 -17.76 -1.50
CA ILE A 51 7.25 -17.92 -1.13
C ILE A 51 7.48 -19.22 -0.34
N ARG A 52 6.57 -19.55 0.59
CA ARG A 52 6.65 -20.81 1.36
C ARG A 52 6.54 -22.03 0.45
N ASP A 53 5.58 -22.02 -0.47
CA ASP A 53 5.38 -23.13 -1.41
C ASP A 53 6.61 -23.31 -2.31
N GLU A 54 7.24 -22.21 -2.75
CA GLU A 54 8.49 -22.25 -3.53
C GLU A 54 9.65 -22.88 -2.72
N ILE A 55 9.82 -22.50 -1.45
CA ILE A 55 10.85 -23.08 -0.56
C ILE A 55 10.61 -24.58 -0.34
N GLU A 56 9.36 -25.01 -0.24
CA GLU A 56 8.98 -26.43 -0.09
C GLU A 56 9.07 -27.24 -1.40
N GLY A 57 9.43 -26.61 -2.52
CA GLY A 57 9.47 -27.25 -3.83
C GLY A 57 8.08 -27.58 -4.41
N LYS A 58 7.03 -26.94 -3.89
CA LYS A 58 5.62 -27.06 -4.31
C LYS A 58 5.15 -25.89 -5.18
N GLY A 59 5.99 -24.87 -5.37
CA GLY A 59 5.66 -23.68 -6.14
C GLY A 59 5.58 -23.92 -7.65
N GLU A 60 4.76 -23.11 -8.32
CA GLU A 60 4.74 -23.04 -9.78
C GLU A 60 6.03 -22.39 -10.31
N ALA A 61 6.35 -22.66 -11.58
CA ALA A 61 7.46 -21.96 -12.23
C ALA A 61 7.19 -20.45 -12.29
N VAL A 62 8.22 -19.65 -11.98
CA VAL A 62 8.14 -18.18 -12.06
C VAL A 62 7.65 -17.76 -13.45
N SER A 63 6.53 -17.05 -13.49
CA SER A 63 5.92 -16.52 -14.71
C SER A 63 5.97 -14.99 -14.74
N LEU A 64 5.88 -14.40 -15.93
CA LEU A 64 5.82 -12.93 -16.08
C LEU A 64 4.65 -12.32 -15.30
N ILE A 65 3.51 -13.00 -15.23
CA ILE A 65 2.33 -12.55 -14.49
C ILE A 65 2.61 -12.55 -12.98
N MET A 66 3.32 -13.57 -12.48
CA MET A 66 3.70 -13.65 -11.06
C MET A 66 4.67 -12.51 -10.68
N VAL A 67 5.68 -12.26 -11.51
CA VAL A 67 6.61 -11.14 -11.33
C VAL A 67 5.83 -9.82 -11.32
N HIS A 68 4.95 -9.61 -12.30
CA HIS A 68 4.12 -8.40 -12.36
C HIS A 68 3.23 -8.21 -11.13
N ALA A 69 2.67 -9.30 -10.61
CA ALA A 69 1.86 -9.28 -9.39
C ALA A 69 2.67 -8.89 -8.15
N GLN A 70 3.91 -9.39 -8.03
CA GLN A 70 4.82 -9.02 -6.95
C GLN A 70 5.31 -7.56 -7.08
N ASP A 71 5.56 -7.08 -8.31
CA ASP A 71 5.92 -5.68 -8.56
C ASP A 71 4.84 -4.72 -8.05
N HIS A 72 3.56 -5.01 -8.32
CA HIS A 72 2.44 -4.21 -7.82
C HIS A 72 2.38 -4.18 -6.30
N LEU A 73 2.52 -5.34 -5.65
CA LEU A 73 2.50 -5.43 -4.18
C LEU A 73 3.66 -4.65 -3.56
N ASN A 74 4.87 -4.79 -4.11
CA ASN A 74 6.03 -4.05 -3.63
C ASN A 74 5.86 -2.54 -3.82
N LEU A 75 5.28 -2.11 -4.95
CA LEU A 75 4.96 -0.70 -5.17
C LEU A 75 3.90 -0.18 -4.17
N ALA A 76 2.89 -0.99 -3.84
CA ALA A 76 1.87 -0.62 -2.85
C ALA A 76 2.47 -0.45 -1.45
N LEU A 77 3.37 -1.36 -1.03
CA LEU A 77 4.10 -1.27 0.24
C LEU A 77 4.90 0.04 0.35
N VAL A 78 5.67 0.38 -0.69
CA VAL A 78 6.43 1.63 -0.73
C VAL A 78 5.50 2.85 -0.74
N MET A 79 4.37 2.77 -1.47
CA MET A 79 3.42 3.87 -1.54
C MET A 79 2.78 4.19 -0.18
N ARG A 80 2.53 3.17 0.65
CA ARG A 80 2.06 3.37 2.04
C ARG A 80 3.07 4.17 2.85
N ASP A 81 4.34 3.76 2.85
CA ASP A 81 5.39 4.44 3.61
C ASP A 81 5.52 5.91 3.17
N VAL A 82 5.44 6.14 1.85
CA VAL A 82 5.44 7.48 1.27
C VAL A 82 4.20 8.27 1.71
N ALA A 83 3.01 7.69 1.66
CA ALA A 83 1.77 8.37 2.04
C ALA A 83 1.80 8.83 3.51
N GLU A 84 2.30 8.00 4.42
CA GLU A 84 2.47 8.38 5.82
C GLU A 84 3.45 9.54 6.00
N GLU A 85 4.57 9.56 5.27
CA GLU A 85 5.49 10.71 5.31
C GLU A 85 4.86 11.99 4.75
N PHE A 86 4.05 11.88 3.69
CA PHE A 86 3.32 13.03 3.15
C PHE A 86 2.29 13.57 4.14
N ILE A 87 1.56 12.70 4.85
CA ILE A 87 0.63 13.11 5.92
C ILE A 87 1.40 13.91 6.98
N ARG A 88 2.52 13.36 7.49
CA ARG A 88 3.37 14.04 8.47
C ARG A 88 3.88 15.40 7.97
N LEU A 89 4.27 15.48 6.69
CA LEU A 89 4.71 16.72 6.06
C LEU A 89 3.59 17.77 5.99
N TYR A 90 2.38 17.38 5.58
CA TYR A 90 1.24 18.29 5.50
C TYR A 90 0.77 18.75 6.89
N GLU A 91 0.76 17.87 7.89
CA GLU A 91 0.49 18.26 9.30
C GLU A 91 1.49 19.32 9.78
N ARG A 92 2.78 19.13 9.48
CA ARG A 92 3.83 20.10 9.83
C ARG A 92 3.65 21.43 9.10
N ILE A 93 3.29 21.41 7.81
CA ILE A 93 3.04 22.63 7.02
C ILE A 93 1.86 23.39 7.64
N LYS A 94 0.73 22.72 7.92
CA LYS A 94 -0.43 23.36 8.53
C LYS A 94 -0.10 24.03 9.87
N HIS A 95 0.66 23.34 10.73
CA HIS A 95 1.12 23.92 11.99
C HIS A 95 1.98 25.19 11.78
N LEU A 96 2.78 25.26 10.71
CA LEU A 96 3.58 26.44 10.39
C LEU A 96 2.76 27.58 9.77
N GLU A 97 1.64 27.28 9.11
CA GLU A 97 0.73 28.28 8.54
C GLU A 97 -0.20 28.90 9.60
N GLU A 98 -0.49 28.15 10.68
CA GLU A 98 -1.33 28.59 11.80
C GLU A 98 -0.57 29.35 12.90
N GLY A 99 0.77 29.35 12.86
CA GLY A 99 1.65 30.01 13.84
C GLY A 99 2.22 31.35 13.37
#